data_AF-A0A660ZNM0-F1
#
_entry.id   AF-A0A660ZNM0-F1
#
_cell.length_a   1.000
_cell.length_b   1.000
_cell.length_c   1.000
_cell.angle_alpha   90.00
_cell.angle_beta   90.00
_cell.angle_gamma   90.00
#
_symmetry.space_group_name_H-M   'P 1'
#
loop_
_entity.id
_entity.type
_entity.pdbx_description
1 polymer ?
#
loop_
_entity_poly.entity_id
_entity_poly.type
_entity_poly.pdbx_seq_one_letter_code
_entity_poly.pdbx_strand_id
1 'polypeptide(L)'
;IFLKDGEVKNVYELSLTVKVPTGMTEADLTRPVVEVRDFETGKLYYEIYTYGEENVVVPIEEEKTSAIQELAKQRVLQAIKKYDSKAEIYFTSKDRVTIKVRNECIPRLIGKEGMNISRIEDELGIHIDVEPKVPTTGREVKYVLEELGNNIVLRFGKGMKGKLVNIYVDEKYLLSGTVGKKNEIRISKSSEVGNELLKALVGKKKIRVLSV
;
A
#
# COMPACT_ATOMS: atom_id res chain seq x y z
N ILE A 1 11.25 12.74 30.22
CA ILE A 1 11.40 11.36 30.72
C ILE A 1 10.33 11.12 31.77
N PHE A 2 9.51 10.08 31.59
CA PHE A 2 8.45 9.68 32.52
C PHE A 2 8.91 8.47 33.33
N LEU A 3 8.87 8.60 34.65
CA LEU A 3 9.29 7.58 35.62
C LEU A 3 8.07 7.07 36.39
N LYS A 4 7.99 5.76 36.59
CA LYS A 4 6.95 5.14 37.41
C LYS A 4 7.55 3.98 38.19
N ASP A 5 7.30 3.94 39.49
CA ASP A 5 7.77 2.89 40.39
C ASP A 5 9.30 2.69 40.36
N GLY A 6 10.05 3.78 40.16
CA GLY A 6 11.52 3.77 40.08
C GLY A 6 12.08 3.34 38.73
N GLU A 7 11.24 2.98 37.76
CA GLU A 7 11.64 2.63 36.41
C GLU A 7 11.32 3.74 35.41
N VAL A 8 12.18 3.91 34.39
CA VAL A 8 11.85 4.74 33.23
C VAL A 8 10.78 4.02 32.43
N LYS A 9 9.58 4.61 32.34
CA LYS A 9 8.48 4.03 31.55
C LYS A 9 8.43 4.57 30.12
N ASN A 10 8.68 5.86 29.93
CA ASN A 10 8.70 6.48 28.61
C ASN A 10 9.76 7.56 28.52
N VAL A 11 10.45 7.62 27.40
CA VAL A 11 11.33 8.74 27.03
C VAL A 11 10.70 9.39 25.81
N TYR A 12 10.44 10.70 25.89
CA TYR A 12 9.88 11.45 24.78
C TYR A 12 10.94 12.40 24.23
N GLU A 13 10.95 12.55 22.91
CA GLU A 13 11.71 13.57 22.19
C GLU A 13 10.76 14.66 21.64
N LEU A 14 11.31 15.88 21.53
CA LEU A 14 10.60 17.03 21.00
C LEU A 14 11.30 17.49 19.72
N SER A 15 10.54 17.64 18.64
CA SER A 15 11.05 18.16 17.38
C SER A 15 10.14 19.25 16.82
N LEU A 16 10.71 20.39 16.45
CA LEU A 16 9.98 21.46 15.76
C LEU A 16 9.93 21.16 14.27
N THR A 17 8.73 21.21 13.68
CA THR A 17 8.50 21.03 12.25
C THR A 17 7.48 22.05 11.73
N VAL A 18 7.48 22.31 10.42
CA VAL A 18 6.51 23.19 9.76
C VAL A 18 5.58 22.31 8.93
N LYS A 19 4.33 22.15 9.38
CA LYS A 19 3.33 21.29 8.73
C LYS A 19 1.91 21.75 9.03
N VAL A 20 0.93 21.10 8.40
CA VAL A 20 -0.50 21.24 8.77
C VAL A 20 -0.76 20.35 10.02
N PRO A 21 -1.29 20.90 11.13
CA PRO A 21 -1.58 20.11 12.32
C PRO A 21 -2.60 18.99 12.06
N THR A 22 -2.47 17.89 12.81
CA THR A 22 -3.37 16.74 12.73
C THR A 22 -4.81 17.16 13.08
N GLY A 23 -5.77 16.84 12.22
CA GLY A 23 -7.19 17.21 12.38
C GLY A 23 -7.63 18.49 11.65
N MET A 24 -6.72 19.17 10.95
CA MET A 24 -7.03 20.32 10.09
C MET A 24 -6.83 19.95 8.60
N THR A 25 -7.70 20.40 7.70
CA THR A 25 -7.72 19.98 6.27
C THR A 25 -7.32 21.06 5.26
N GLU A 26 -7.12 22.31 5.66
CA GLU A 26 -6.79 23.40 4.71
C GLU A 26 -5.27 23.69 4.67
N ALA A 27 -4.70 23.71 3.47
CA ALA A 27 -3.25 23.82 3.23
C ALA A 27 -2.66 25.19 3.63
N ASP A 28 -3.48 26.24 3.67
CA ASP A 28 -3.08 27.59 4.11
C ASP A 28 -2.87 27.70 5.63
N LEU A 29 -3.09 26.59 6.38
CA LEU A 29 -2.88 26.49 7.83
C LEU A 29 -1.50 25.93 8.22
N THR A 30 -0.53 25.91 7.31
CA THR A 30 0.82 25.43 7.64
C THR A 30 1.42 26.30 8.75
N ARG A 31 1.75 25.67 9.88
CA ARG A 31 2.20 26.35 11.10
C ARG A 31 3.43 25.66 11.67
N PRO A 32 4.22 26.35 12.51
CA PRO A 32 5.18 25.70 13.37
C PRO A 32 4.45 24.79 14.36
N VAL A 33 4.80 23.51 14.36
CA VAL A 33 4.25 22.47 15.25
C VAL A 33 5.41 21.81 15.98
N VAL A 34 5.31 21.68 17.29
CA VAL A 34 6.21 20.83 18.08
C VAL A 34 5.60 19.44 18.17
N GLU A 35 6.32 18.46 17.66
CA GLU A 35 5.95 17.05 17.73
C GLU A 35 6.55 16.43 19.00
N VAL A 36 5.73 15.72 19.76
CA VAL A 36 6.16 14.94 20.94
C VAL A 36 6.14 13.47 20.56
N ARG A 37 7.32 12.88 20.35
CA ARG A 37 7.46 11.49 19.90
C ARG A 37 8.07 10.63 21.00
N ASP A 38 7.76 9.34 20.99
CA ASP A 38 8.48 8.37 21.81
C ASP A 38 9.90 8.19 21.24
N PHE A 39 10.91 8.30 22.10
CA PHE A 39 12.32 8.33 21.71
C PHE A 39 12.81 7.01 21.12
N GLU A 40 12.25 5.88 21.55
CA GLU A 40 12.68 4.57 21.08
C GLU A 40 12.00 4.19 19.75
N THR A 41 10.71 4.51 19.63
CA THR A 41 9.87 4.05 18.51
C THR A 41 9.59 5.11 17.45
N GLY A 42 9.80 6.40 17.77
CA GLY A 42 9.44 7.53 16.92
C GLY A 42 7.94 7.80 16.81
N LYS A 43 7.11 7.08 17.57
CA LYS A 43 5.64 7.21 17.57
C LYS A 43 5.23 8.59 18.07
N LEU A 44 4.42 9.32 17.31
CA LEU A 44 3.90 10.63 17.69
C LEU A 44 2.77 10.49 18.71
N TYR A 45 2.92 11.13 19.86
CA TYR A 45 1.92 11.12 20.95
C TYR A 45 1.14 12.43 21.04
N TYR A 46 1.79 13.57 20.78
CA TYR A 46 1.16 14.88 20.87
C TYR A 46 1.70 15.82 19.80
N GLU A 47 0.86 16.77 19.40
CA GLU A 47 1.27 17.97 18.68
C GLU A 47 0.99 19.20 19.55
N ILE A 48 1.94 20.14 19.58
CA ILE A 48 1.79 21.40 20.27
C ILE A 48 1.91 22.51 19.24
N TYR A 49 0.88 23.35 19.15
CA TYR A 49 0.85 24.46 18.21
C TYR A 49 -0.05 25.59 18.73
N THR A 50 0.08 26.76 18.12
CA THR A 50 -0.73 27.92 18.46
C THR A 50 -2.01 27.94 17.62
N TYR A 51 -3.16 28.08 18.29
CA TYR A 51 -4.46 28.27 17.68
C TYR A 51 -5.10 29.55 18.22
N GLY A 52 -5.28 30.56 17.35
CA GLY A 52 -5.65 31.91 17.79
C GLY A 52 -4.50 32.52 18.59
N GLU A 53 -4.77 32.89 19.84
CA GLU A 53 -3.79 33.47 20.78
C GLU A 53 -3.33 32.48 21.86
N GLU A 54 -3.76 31.21 21.78
CA GLU A 54 -3.49 30.20 22.80
C GLU A 54 -2.61 29.06 22.26
N ASN A 55 -1.77 28.51 23.14
CA ASN A 55 -1.01 27.30 22.83
C ASN A 55 -1.82 26.07 23.24
N VAL A 56 -2.10 25.19 22.28
CA VAL A 56 -2.86 23.96 22.48
C VAL A 56 -1.96 22.74 22.42
N VAL A 57 -2.23 21.75 23.28
CA VAL A 57 -1.58 20.43 23.26
C VAL A 57 -2.62 19.43 22.81
N VAL A 58 -2.44 18.88 21.62
CA VAL A 58 -3.39 17.97 21.00
C VAL A 58 -2.85 16.54 21.06
N PRO A 59 -3.51 15.61 21.78
CA PRO A 59 -3.13 14.21 21.74
C PRO A 59 -3.35 13.66 20.34
N ILE A 60 -2.34 12.96 19.84
CA ILE A 60 -2.48 12.14 18.65
C ILE A 60 -3.05 10.82 19.11
N GLU A 61 -4.37 10.69 19.00
CA GLU A 61 -4.96 9.36 19.00
C GLU A 61 -4.36 8.63 17.80
N GLU A 62 -3.71 7.47 18.01
CA GLU A 62 -3.74 6.46 16.96
C GLU A 62 -5.19 6.40 16.53
N GLU A 63 -5.49 6.47 15.22
CA GLU A 63 -6.81 6.08 14.75
C GLU A 63 -7.05 4.70 15.34
N LYS A 64 -7.77 4.63 16.48
CA LYS A 64 -8.26 3.40 17.05
C LYS A 64 -8.94 2.77 15.86
N THR A 65 -8.49 1.59 15.44
CA THR A 65 -9.20 0.86 14.39
C THR A 65 -10.66 0.89 14.80
N SER A 66 -11.46 1.67 14.09
CA SER A 66 -12.85 1.89 14.47
C SER A 66 -13.48 0.50 14.60
N ALA A 67 -14.45 0.30 15.49
CA ALA A 67 -15.13 -1.01 15.55
C ALA A 67 -15.57 -1.50 14.15
N ILE A 68 -15.86 -0.54 13.26
CA ILE A 68 -16.10 -0.72 11.83
C ILE A 68 -14.87 -1.27 11.08
N GLN A 69 -13.67 -0.72 11.27
CA GLN A 69 -12.42 -1.24 10.69
C GLN A 69 -12.07 -2.64 11.22
N GLU A 70 -12.29 -2.94 12.51
CA GLU A 70 -12.06 -4.28 13.04
C GLU A 70 -13.02 -5.30 12.43
N LEU A 71 -14.29 -4.92 12.24
CA LEU A 71 -15.28 -5.72 11.51
C LEU A 71 -14.91 -5.90 10.03
N ALA A 72 -14.46 -4.83 9.36
CA ALA A 72 -13.99 -4.89 7.99
C ALA A 72 -12.78 -5.84 7.88
N LYS A 73 -11.82 -5.74 8.80
CA LYS A 73 -10.66 -6.63 8.88
C LYS A 73 -11.06 -8.09 8.98
N GLN A 74 -12.05 -8.41 9.83
CA GLN A 74 -12.57 -9.77 9.94
C GLN A 74 -13.22 -10.26 8.65
N ARG A 75 -14.00 -9.41 7.96
CA ARG A 75 -14.61 -9.74 6.67
C ARG A 75 -13.57 -9.96 5.57
N VAL A 76 -12.57 -9.10 5.48
CA VAL A 76 -11.44 -9.27 4.56
C VAL A 76 -10.72 -10.57 4.86
N LEU A 77 -10.39 -10.84 6.14
CA LEU A 77 -9.74 -12.07 6.53
C LEU A 77 -10.54 -13.30 6.12
N GLN A 78 -11.86 -13.31 6.30
CA GLN A 78 -12.73 -14.41 5.86
C GLN A 78 -12.68 -14.62 4.35
N ALA A 79 -12.72 -13.54 3.55
CA ALA A 79 -12.65 -13.63 2.09
C ALA A 79 -11.28 -14.14 1.60
N ILE A 80 -10.19 -13.74 2.28
CA ILE A 80 -8.81 -14.05 1.89
C ILE A 80 -8.31 -15.39 2.44
N LYS A 81 -8.88 -15.91 3.53
CA LYS A 81 -8.45 -17.15 4.21
C LYS A 81 -8.39 -18.37 3.29
N LYS A 82 -9.24 -18.44 2.27
CA LYS A 82 -9.25 -19.52 1.26
C LYS A 82 -8.04 -19.49 0.30
N TYR A 83 -7.32 -18.37 0.22
CA TYR A 83 -6.11 -18.21 -0.59
C TYR A 83 -4.85 -18.30 0.28
N ASP A 84 -4.80 -17.56 1.37
CA ASP A 84 -3.69 -17.59 2.34
C ASP A 84 -4.23 -17.42 3.76
N SER A 85 -4.14 -18.50 4.55
CA SER A 85 -4.61 -18.51 5.95
C SER A 85 -3.74 -17.67 6.89
N LYS A 86 -2.54 -17.30 6.46
CA LYS A 86 -1.61 -16.48 7.23
C LYS A 86 -1.50 -15.05 6.69
N ALA A 87 -2.41 -14.60 5.81
CA ALA A 87 -2.34 -13.28 5.18
C ALA A 87 -2.22 -12.16 6.22
N GLU A 88 -1.36 -11.17 5.93
CA GLU A 88 -1.24 -9.97 6.76
C GLU A 88 -2.06 -8.85 6.11
N ILE A 89 -2.79 -8.08 6.93
CA ILE A 89 -3.77 -7.10 6.45
C ILE A 89 -3.46 -5.76 7.12
N TYR A 90 -3.28 -4.72 6.31
CA TYR A 90 -2.96 -3.36 6.72
C TYR A 90 -3.98 -2.40 6.12
N PHE A 91 -4.70 -1.65 6.96
CA PHE A 91 -5.58 -0.59 6.46
C PHE A 91 -4.75 0.63 6.13
N THR A 92 -4.84 1.09 4.88
CA THR A 92 -4.16 2.32 4.42
C THR A 92 -5.09 3.53 4.44
N SER A 93 -6.41 3.30 4.44
CA SER A 93 -7.45 4.31 4.67
C SER A 93 -8.72 3.65 5.24
N LYS A 94 -9.82 4.41 5.34
CA LYS A 94 -11.13 3.89 5.76
C LYS A 94 -11.73 2.86 4.79
N ASP A 95 -11.38 2.97 3.51
CA ASP A 95 -11.93 2.26 2.38
C ASP A 95 -10.88 1.49 1.56
N ARG A 96 -9.61 1.52 1.97
CA ARG A 96 -8.51 0.84 1.26
C ARG A 96 -7.68 -0.02 2.21
N VAL A 97 -7.36 -1.22 1.76
CA VAL A 97 -6.60 -2.20 2.52
C VAL A 97 -5.50 -2.81 1.65
N THR A 98 -4.30 -2.92 2.21
CA THR A 98 -3.21 -3.69 1.63
C THR A 98 -3.15 -5.06 2.28
N ILE A 99 -3.23 -6.11 1.45
CA ILE A 99 -3.08 -7.49 1.88
C ILE A 99 -1.76 -8.07 1.40
N LYS A 100 -0.94 -8.53 2.35
CA LYS A 100 0.29 -9.24 2.06
C LYS A 100 0.05 -10.74 2.11
N VAL A 101 0.28 -11.41 0.99
CA VAL A 101 0.09 -12.85 0.84
C VAL A 101 1.35 -13.53 0.30
N ARG A 102 1.40 -14.86 0.39
CA ARG A 102 2.45 -15.64 -0.30
C ARG A 102 2.36 -15.45 -1.81
N ASN A 103 3.51 -15.34 -2.49
CA ASN A 103 3.60 -15.13 -3.95
C ASN A 103 2.76 -16.11 -4.78
N GLU A 104 2.80 -17.39 -4.40
CA GLU A 104 2.04 -18.46 -5.05
C GLU A 104 0.52 -18.26 -5.01
N CYS A 105 0.02 -17.50 -4.04
CA CYS A 105 -1.41 -17.22 -3.86
C CYS A 105 -1.88 -16.04 -4.72
N ILE A 106 -0.98 -15.10 -5.06
CA ILE A 106 -1.33 -13.82 -5.71
C ILE A 106 -2.09 -14.03 -7.03
N PRO A 107 -1.66 -14.91 -7.96
CA PRO A 107 -2.39 -15.11 -9.22
C PRO A 107 -3.82 -15.57 -9.04
N ARG A 108 -4.03 -16.49 -8.09
CA ARG A 108 -5.35 -17.06 -7.82
C ARG A 108 -6.24 -16.05 -7.12
N LEU A 109 -5.66 -15.21 -6.27
CA LEU A 109 -6.34 -14.14 -5.56
C LEU A 109 -6.74 -12.99 -6.49
N ILE A 110 -5.85 -12.51 -7.35
CA ILE A 110 -6.18 -11.47 -8.35
C ILE A 110 -7.16 -12.03 -9.39
N GLY A 111 -6.94 -13.26 -9.84
CA GLY A 111 -7.73 -13.89 -10.89
C GLY A 111 -7.41 -13.34 -12.29
N LYS A 112 -8.11 -13.88 -13.29
CA LYS A 112 -7.92 -13.50 -14.69
C LYS A 112 -8.32 -12.04 -14.88
N GLU A 113 -7.39 -11.20 -15.36
CA GLU A 113 -7.61 -9.76 -15.61
C GLU A 113 -8.13 -9.01 -14.36
N GLY A 114 -7.81 -9.47 -13.14
CA GLY A 114 -8.28 -8.84 -11.90
C GLY A 114 -9.72 -9.19 -11.51
N MET A 115 -10.44 -10.00 -12.30
CA MET A 115 -11.86 -10.28 -12.10
C MET A 115 -12.20 -10.83 -10.70
N ASN A 116 -11.29 -11.62 -10.11
CA ASN A 116 -11.57 -12.20 -8.79
C ASN A 116 -11.34 -11.21 -7.66
N ILE A 117 -10.30 -10.37 -7.74
CA ILE A 117 -10.09 -9.33 -6.73
C ILE A 117 -11.16 -8.26 -6.81
N SER A 118 -11.53 -7.80 -8.03
CA SER A 118 -12.61 -6.82 -8.21
C SER A 118 -13.95 -7.33 -7.66
N ARG A 119 -14.27 -8.61 -7.86
CA ARG A 119 -15.48 -9.20 -7.24
C ARG A 119 -15.42 -9.17 -5.71
N ILE A 120 -14.25 -9.38 -5.10
CA ILE A 120 -14.08 -9.30 -3.65
C ILE A 120 -14.19 -7.85 -3.17
N GLU A 121 -13.61 -6.90 -3.90
CA GLU A 121 -13.73 -5.47 -3.64
C GLU A 121 -15.20 -5.02 -3.68
N ASP A 122 -15.94 -5.40 -4.73
CA ASP A 122 -17.37 -5.10 -4.88
C ASP A 122 -18.22 -5.71 -3.75
N GLU A 123 -17.93 -6.94 -3.33
CA GLU A 123 -18.63 -7.63 -2.24
C GLU A 123 -18.38 -7.00 -0.86
N LEU A 124 -17.19 -6.42 -0.67
CA LEU A 124 -16.76 -5.85 0.61
C LEU A 124 -16.92 -4.33 0.67
N GLY A 125 -17.08 -3.66 -0.47
CA GLY A 125 -17.15 -2.20 -0.57
C GLY A 125 -15.84 -1.49 -0.23
N ILE A 126 -14.70 -2.14 -0.47
CA ILE A 126 -13.36 -1.59 -0.18
C ILE A 126 -12.39 -1.88 -1.33
N HIS A 127 -11.38 -1.02 -1.49
CA HIS A 127 -10.26 -1.24 -2.39
C HIS A 127 -9.19 -2.12 -1.76
N ILE A 128 -8.66 -3.08 -2.52
CA ILE A 128 -7.72 -4.08 -2.03
C ILE A 128 -6.45 -4.09 -2.87
N ASP A 129 -5.35 -3.65 -2.26
CA ASP A 129 -4.01 -3.81 -2.85
C ASP A 129 -3.41 -5.15 -2.46
N VAL A 130 -2.93 -5.91 -3.44
CA VAL A 130 -2.33 -7.23 -3.21
C VAL A 130 -0.83 -7.18 -3.36
N GLU A 131 -0.13 -7.45 -2.27
CA GLU A 131 1.32 -7.42 -2.19
C GLU A 131 1.91 -8.79 -1.78
N PRO A 132 3.15 -9.08 -2.21
CA PRO A 132 3.89 -10.20 -1.69
C PRO A 132 4.38 -9.94 -0.25
N LYS A 133 4.28 -10.95 0.64
CA LYS A 133 4.85 -10.88 2.00
C LYS A 133 6.35 -10.67 2.02
N VAL A 134 7.05 -11.28 1.07
CA VAL A 134 8.50 -11.21 0.96
C VAL A 134 8.82 -10.66 -0.43
N PRO A 135 9.56 -9.54 -0.52
CA PRO A 135 10.07 -9.02 -1.79
C PRO A 135 10.84 -10.14 -2.49
N THR A 136 10.49 -10.42 -3.74
CA THR A 136 11.06 -11.58 -4.41
C THR A 136 12.40 -11.24 -5.02
N THR A 137 13.41 -12.07 -4.74
CA THR A 137 14.69 -12.06 -5.44
C THR A 137 14.55 -12.79 -6.78
N GLY A 138 13.74 -12.21 -7.67
CA GLY A 138 13.50 -12.76 -9.00
C GLY A 138 14.63 -12.42 -9.97
N ARG A 139 14.74 -13.18 -11.07
CA ARG A 139 15.62 -12.82 -12.18
C ARG A 139 14.94 -11.74 -13.02
N GLU A 140 15.67 -10.67 -13.35
CA GLU A 140 15.14 -9.66 -14.26
C GLU A 140 14.89 -10.24 -15.65
N VAL A 141 13.69 -10.01 -16.18
CA VAL A 141 13.25 -10.56 -17.47
C VAL A 141 13.01 -9.44 -18.47
N LYS A 142 13.48 -9.66 -19.70
CA LYS A 142 13.23 -8.76 -20.82
C LYS A 142 11.77 -8.83 -21.25
N TYR A 143 11.21 -7.66 -21.51
CA TYR A 143 9.84 -7.50 -22.01
C TYR A 143 9.80 -6.40 -23.07
N VAL A 144 8.74 -6.41 -23.88
CA VAL A 144 8.37 -5.31 -24.76
C VAL A 144 7.03 -4.79 -24.28
N LEU A 145 6.93 -3.48 -24.04
CA LEU A 145 5.69 -2.84 -23.63
C LEU A 145 5.05 -2.17 -24.85
N GLU A 146 3.78 -2.48 -25.09
CA GLU A 146 2.99 -1.94 -26.18
C GLU A 146 1.65 -1.41 -25.66
N GLU A 147 1.18 -0.30 -26.21
CA GLU A 147 -0.19 0.15 -26.02
C GLU A 147 -1.07 -0.43 -27.13
N LEU A 148 -2.11 -1.17 -26.76
CA LEU A 148 -3.04 -1.80 -27.70
C LEU A 148 -4.49 -1.48 -27.31
N GLY A 149 -5.10 -0.53 -28.03
CA GLY A 149 -6.44 -0.04 -27.72
C GLY A 149 -6.52 0.49 -26.28
N ASN A 150 -7.46 -0.06 -25.50
CA ASN A 150 -7.63 0.27 -24.08
C ASN A 150 -6.69 -0.50 -23.12
N ASN A 151 -5.66 -1.19 -23.63
CA ASN A 151 -4.77 -2.00 -22.80
C ASN A 151 -3.31 -1.58 -22.94
N ILE A 152 -2.54 -1.78 -21.88
CA ILE A 152 -1.08 -1.86 -21.88
C ILE A 152 -0.73 -3.35 -21.88
N VAL A 153 0.12 -3.75 -22.81
CA VAL A 153 0.51 -5.15 -23.02
C VAL A 153 2.00 -5.29 -22.80
N LEU A 154 2.39 -6.07 -21.80
CA LEU A 154 3.77 -6.51 -21.61
C LEU A 154 3.94 -7.86 -22.31
N ARG A 155 4.72 -7.90 -23.40
CA ARG A 155 5.09 -9.12 -24.11
C ARG A 155 6.42 -9.64 -23.61
N PHE A 156 6.50 -10.95 -23.44
CA PHE A 156 7.66 -11.66 -22.91
C PHE A 156 8.23 -12.64 -23.94
N GLY A 157 9.50 -13.00 -23.77
CA GLY A 157 10.15 -14.02 -24.58
C GLY A 157 9.53 -15.41 -24.41
N LYS A 158 9.86 -16.33 -25.35
CA LYS A 158 9.46 -17.73 -25.27
C LYS A 158 9.93 -18.36 -23.94
N GLY A 159 9.07 -19.16 -23.31
CA GLY A 159 9.37 -19.84 -22.04
C GLY A 159 8.93 -19.08 -20.79
N MET A 160 8.31 -17.91 -20.94
CA MET A 160 7.73 -17.16 -19.82
C MET A 160 6.28 -17.54 -19.52
N LYS A 161 5.56 -18.19 -20.45
CA LYS A 161 4.19 -18.68 -20.27
C LYS A 161 4.02 -19.39 -18.92
N GLY A 162 3.04 -18.93 -18.14
CA GLY A 162 2.67 -19.50 -16.84
C GLY A 162 3.58 -19.11 -15.68
N LYS A 163 4.69 -18.38 -15.92
CA LYS A 163 5.53 -17.88 -14.85
C LYS A 163 4.90 -16.67 -14.17
N LEU A 164 5.17 -16.56 -12.88
CA LEU A 164 4.84 -15.39 -12.09
C LEU A 164 5.89 -14.32 -12.31
N VAL A 165 5.45 -13.08 -12.52
CA VAL A 165 6.33 -11.93 -12.60
C VAL A 165 5.82 -10.81 -11.69
N ASN A 166 6.76 -10.11 -11.08
CA ASN A 166 6.51 -8.90 -10.31
C ASN A 166 6.98 -7.71 -11.14
N ILE A 167 6.14 -6.69 -11.25
CA ILE A 167 6.37 -5.48 -12.03
C ILE A 167 6.61 -4.34 -11.05
N TYR A 168 7.67 -3.58 -11.28
CA TYR A 168 8.12 -2.46 -10.45
C TYR A 168 8.25 -1.20 -11.29
N VAL A 169 7.95 -0.05 -10.69
CA VAL A 169 8.17 1.28 -11.27
C VAL A 169 9.09 2.06 -10.32
N ASP A 170 10.25 2.50 -10.80
CA ASP A 170 11.29 3.18 -9.99
C ASP A 170 11.58 2.45 -8.67
N GLU A 171 11.82 1.13 -8.75
CA GLU A 171 12.09 0.24 -7.60
C GLU A 171 10.92 0.02 -6.63
N LYS A 172 9.76 0.66 -6.85
CA LYS A 172 8.54 0.41 -6.09
C LYS A 172 7.72 -0.70 -6.72
N TYR A 173 7.22 -1.62 -5.92
CA TYR A 173 6.32 -2.68 -6.38
C TYR A 173 5.04 -2.04 -6.94
N LEU A 174 4.60 -2.53 -8.09
CA LEU A 174 3.35 -2.09 -8.72
C LEU A 174 2.33 -3.23 -8.75
N LEU A 175 2.68 -4.37 -9.34
CA LEU A 175 1.78 -5.52 -9.41
C LEU A 175 2.52 -6.84 -9.55
N SER A 176 1.84 -7.94 -9.25
CA SER A 176 2.25 -9.29 -9.64
C SER A 176 1.26 -9.85 -10.65
N GLY A 177 1.76 -10.54 -11.66
CA GLY A 177 0.94 -11.12 -12.73
C GLY A 177 1.49 -12.45 -13.22
N THR A 178 0.60 -13.31 -13.70
CA THR A 178 1.01 -14.53 -14.40
C THR A 178 1.04 -14.28 -15.90
N VAL A 179 2.15 -14.65 -16.53
CA VAL A 179 2.31 -14.50 -17.98
C VAL A 179 1.33 -15.42 -18.71
N GLY A 180 0.46 -14.84 -19.53
CA GLY A 180 -0.62 -15.54 -20.22
C GLY A 180 -0.17 -16.49 -21.32
N LYS A 181 -1.13 -17.19 -21.95
CA LYS A 181 -0.88 -18.19 -23.00
C LYS A 181 -0.10 -17.64 -24.21
N LYS A 182 -0.26 -16.35 -24.51
CA LYS A 182 0.41 -15.64 -25.61
C LYS A 182 1.77 -15.04 -25.21
N ASN A 183 2.34 -15.45 -24.07
CA ASN A 183 3.51 -14.83 -23.44
C ASN A 183 3.31 -13.32 -23.21
N GLU A 184 2.12 -12.92 -22.78
CA GLU A 184 1.80 -11.52 -22.53
C GLU A 184 0.99 -11.34 -21.24
N ILE A 185 1.14 -10.19 -20.61
CA ILE A 185 0.27 -9.67 -19.55
C ILE A 185 -0.44 -8.45 -20.11
N ARG A 186 -1.77 -8.42 -20.00
CA ARG A 186 -2.61 -7.29 -20.41
C ARG A 186 -3.15 -6.60 -19.18
N ILE A 187 -3.05 -5.28 -19.18
CA ILE A 187 -3.50 -4.42 -18.09
C ILE A 187 -4.39 -3.36 -18.72
N SER A 188 -5.65 -3.26 -18.27
CA SER A 188 -6.56 -2.23 -18.77
C SER A 188 -6.04 -0.85 -18.37
N LYS A 189 -6.01 0.10 -19.30
CA LYS A 189 -5.64 1.50 -19.05
C LYS A 189 -6.57 2.19 -18.06
N SER A 190 -7.81 1.70 -17.93
CA SER A 190 -8.80 2.21 -16.98
C SER A 190 -8.64 1.68 -15.57
N SER A 191 -7.82 0.64 -15.36
CA SER A 191 -7.53 0.14 -14.01
C SER A 191 -6.57 1.07 -13.29
N GLU A 192 -6.59 1.08 -11.96
CA GLU A 192 -5.68 1.90 -11.14
C GLU A 192 -4.21 1.62 -11.52
N VAL A 193 -3.85 0.34 -11.56
CA VAL A 193 -2.53 -0.15 -11.98
C VAL A 193 -2.17 0.27 -13.41
N GLY A 194 -3.13 0.21 -14.33
CA GLY A 194 -2.95 0.65 -15.72
C GLY A 194 -2.71 2.16 -15.83
N ASN A 195 -3.44 2.96 -15.05
CA ASN A 195 -3.27 4.40 -14.98
C ASN A 195 -1.88 4.76 -14.41
N GLU A 196 -1.43 4.05 -13.38
CA GLU A 196 -0.10 4.23 -12.81
C GLU A 196 1.01 3.86 -13.79
N LEU A 197 0.83 2.79 -14.60
CA LEU A 197 1.74 2.49 -15.71
C LEU A 197 1.76 3.59 -16.77
N LEU A 198 0.61 4.15 -17.15
CA LEU A 198 0.58 5.27 -18.10
C LEU A 198 1.37 6.48 -17.58
N LYS A 199 1.16 6.85 -16.30
CA LYS A 199 1.92 7.92 -15.66
C LYS A 199 3.41 7.63 -15.64
N ALA A 200 3.80 6.38 -15.38
CA ALA A 200 5.18 5.95 -15.42
C ALA A 200 5.81 6.08 -16.82
N LEU A 201 5.07 5.69 -17.86
CA LEU A 201 5.51 5.81 -19.26
C LEU A 201 5.69 7.27 -19.67
N VAL A 202 4.72 8.13 -19.36
CA VAL A 202 4.79 9.58 -19.65
C VAL A 202 5.95 10.22 -18.88
N GLY A 203 6.13 9.85 -17.61
CA GLY A 203 7.22 10.33 -16.76
C GLY A 203 8.59 9.73 -17.08
N LYS A 204 8.70 8.84 -18.10
CA LYS A 204 9.92 8.10 -18.46
C LYS A 204 10.55 7.36 -17.27
N LYS A 205 9.72 6.89 -16.34
CA LYS A 205 10.12 6.11 -15.17
C LYS A 205 10.64 4.74 -15.58
N LYS A 206 11.53 4.16 -14.77
CA LYS A 206 12.12 2.85 -15.07
C LYS A 206 11.14 1.75 -14.63
N ILE A 207 10.66 0.96 -15.60
CA ILE A 207 9.83 -0.21 -15.33
C ILE A 207 10.71 -1.46 -15.34
N ARG A 208 10.70 -2.22 -14.25
CA ARG A 208 11.45 -3.49 -14.11
C ARG A 208 10.48 -4.64 -13.93
N VAL A 209 10.83 -5.80 -14.48
CA VAL A 209 10.02 -7.02 -14.34
C VAL A 209 10.92 -8.15 -13.85
N LEU A 210 10.57 -8.73 -12.71
CA LEU A 210 11.28 -9.83 -12.09
C LEU A 210 10.46 -11.11 -12.18
N SER A 211 11.02 -12.18 -12.72
CA SER A 211 10.40 -13.50 -12.68
C SER A 211 10.70 -14.18 -11.36
N VAL A 212 9.63 -14.65 -10.74
CA VAL A 212 9.61 -15.42 -9.48
C VAL A 212 9.62 -16.91 -9.79
#